data_AF-A0A960YJ12-F1
#
_entry.id   AF-A0A960YJ12-F1
#
_cell.length_a   1.000
_cell.length_b   1.000
_cell.length_c   1.000
_cell.angle_alpha   90.00
_cell.angle_beta   90.00
_cell.angle_gamma   90.00
#
_symmetry.space_group_name_H-M   'P 1'
#
loop_
_entity.id
_entity.type
_entity.pdbx_description
1 polymer ?
#
loop_
_entity_poly.entity_id
_entity_poly.type
_entity_poly.pdbx_seq_one_letter_code
_entity_poly.pdbx_strand_id
1 'polypeptide(L)'
;MITNRRRCGKLSVRASFLATLLLSLIFVTELSANGAGLFRKAYSVETSNPEAAISYYRQAISAGLPANLRRAAVWKVYFLYKRNHYYIQAYRYGNSIGAGGAQQSEIMQNALHRWGITSSDFNKLVQGWASGNGFADLANQIIANRSRQGAVLAADLRRALEMEGNAALASRIVVRNPNSKSGNDPDIEQAEYFYAQGDLPGAERVLWKRMDASGYIDGAARSRILYLLGKIRLKQGKEEEAIRYYRLGAGYASDAESRRMLALASYQLYRDGKKDAAYELIDQFPEPDEDRMRLYFLVVAVDASGDANALRRLKGMEKELKERVRLGQAGFLEKKAVEMLNR
;
A
#
# COMPACT_ATOMS: atom_id res chain seq x y z
N MET A 1 4.79 -101.72 -11.74
CA MET A 1 4.40 -100.73 -12.77
C MET A 1 3.58 -99.63 -12.08
N ILE A 2 4.16 -98.42 -11.92
CA ILE A 2 3.61 -97.07 -12.22
C ILE A 2 2.05 -96.96 -12.12
N THR A 3 1.37 -96.11 -11.33
CA THR A 3 1.54 -94.66 -11.05
C THR A 3 0.58 -94.12 -9.96
N ASN A 4 1.14 -93.19 -9.16
CA ASN A 4 0.65 -91.92 -8.63
C ASN A 4 -0.64 -91.25 -9.23
N ARG A 5 -1.48 -90.61 -8.39
CA ARG A 5 -2.06 -89.25 -8.64
C ARG A 5 -2.84 -88.66 -7.44
N ARG A 6 -2.32 -87.54 -6.91
CA ARG A 6 -3.05 -86.53 -6.11
C ARG A 6 -3.97 -85.70 -7.03
N ARG A 7 -5.09 -85.18 -6.50
CA ARG A 7 -5.74 -83.95 -6.98
C ARG A 7 -6.17 -83.05 -5.82
N CYS A 8 -5.71 -81.82 -5.91
CA CYS A 8 -6.08 -80.66 -5.12
C CYS A 8 -6.77 -79.65 -6.05
N GLY A 9 -7.66 -78.82 -5.50
CA GLY A 9 -8.00 -77.51 -6.04
C GLY A 9 -9.34 -77.41 -6.78
N LYS A 10 -10.24 -76.60 -6.23
CA LYS A 10 -10.95 -75.50 -6.92
C LYS A 10 -11.81 -74.74 -5.90
N LEU A 11 -11.29 -73.60 -5.40
CA LEU A 11 -12.07 -72.61 -4.67
C LEU A 11 -12.10 -71.31 -5.48
N SER A 12 -13.32 -71.00 -5.92
CA SER A 12 -13.94 -69.75 -6.39
C SER A 12 -13.05 -68.49 -6.52
N VAL A 13 -12.81 -68.08 -7.77
CA VAL A 13 -12.16 -66.80 -8.15
C VAL A 13 -13.19 -65.70 -8.48
N ARG A 14 -14.50 -65.96 -8.35
CA ARG A 14 -15.55 -65.03 -8.85
C ARG A 14 -16.07 -64.00 -7.83
N ALA A 15 -15.77 -64.14 -6.55
CA ALA A 15 -16.31 -63.24 -5.51
C ALA A 15 -15.44 -61.99 -5.25
N SER A 16 -14.16 -61.99 -5.62
CA SER A 16 -13.23 -60.90 -5.27
C SER A 16 -13.21 -59.72 -6.26
N PHE A 17 -13.84 -59.81 -7.42
CA PHE A 17 -13.83 -58.71 -8.41
C PHE A 17 -14.98 -57.70 -8.22
N LEU A 18 -16.08 -58.10 -7.58
CA LEU A 18 -17.25 -57.23 -7.37
C LEU A 18 -17.07 -56.30 -6.15
N ALA A 19 -16.33 -56.74 -5.14
CA ALA A 19 -16.06 -55.95 -3.93
C ALA A 19 -15.07 -54.79 -4.19
N THR A 20 -14.10 -54.97 -5.09
CA THR A 20 -13.13 -53.92 -5.46
C THR A 20 -13.73 -52.86 -6.39
N LEU A 21 -14.77 -53.20 -7.17
CA LEU A 21 -15.48 -52.25 -8.03
C LEU A 21 -16.48 -51.38 -7.24
N LEU A 22 -17.05 -51.90 -6.16
CA LEU A 22 -17.97 -51.13 -5.29
C LEU A 22 -17.23 -50.21 -4.31
N LEU A 23 -16.01 -50.56 -3.87
CA LEU A 23 -15.19 -49.67 -3.03
C LEU A 23 -14.59 -48.47 -3.77
N SER A 24 -14.40 -48.56 -5.09
CA SER A 24 -13.91 -47.44 -5.90
C SER A 24 -15.01 -46.44 -6.28
N LEU A 25 -16.30 -46.83 -6.21
CA LEU A 25 -17.43 -45.92 -6.43
C LEU A 25 -17.80 -45.08 -5.21
N ILE A 26 -17.44 -45.50 -3.99
CA ILE A 26 -17.79 -44.77 -2.75
C ILE A 26 -16.74 -43.68 -2.42
N PHE A 27 -15.53 -43.76 -2.96
CA PHE A 27 -14.49 -42.73 -2.77
C PHE A 27 -14.65 -41.48 -3.66
N VAL A 28 -15.58 -41.47 -4.62
CA VAL A 28 -15.81 -40.30 -5.49
C VAL A 28 -16.75 -39.28 -4.84
N THR A 29 -17.52 -39.64 -3.82
CA THR A 29 -18.52 -38.75 -3.20
C THR A 29 -17.98 -37.87 -2.07
N GLU A 30 -16.87 -38.22 -1.42
CA GLU A 30 -16.30 -37.38 -0.34
C GLU A 30 -15.35 -36.28 -0.85
N LEU A 31 -14.81 -36.38 -2.07
CA LEU A 31 -14.00 -35.31 -2.66
C LEU A 31 -14.82 -34.06 -3.03
N SER A 32 -16.14 -34.22 -3.23
CA SER A 32 -17.07 -33.13 -3.56
C SER A 32 -17.44 -32.24 -2.36
N ALA A 33 -17.19 -32.68 -1.12
CA ALA A 33 -17.70 -32.01 0.07
C ALA A 33 -16.99 -30.68 0.37
N ASN A 34 -15.74 -30.50 -0.08
CA ASN A 34 -14.96 -29.29 0.21
C ASN A 34 -15.24 -28.11 -0.73
N GLY A 35 -15.46 -28.35 -2.04
CA GLY A 35 -15.70 -27.28 -3.00
C GLY A 35 -16.99 -26.50 -2.75
N ALA A 36 -18.10 -27.19 -2.46
CA ALA A 36 -19.38 -26.55 -2.19
C ALA A 36 -19.39 -25.75 -0.87
N GLY A 37 -18.63 -26.18 0.14
CA GLY A 37 -18.41 -25.43 1.38
C GLY A 37 -17.67 -24.12 1.11
N LEU A 38 -16.57 -24.18 0.36
CA LEU A 38 -15.79 -23.01 -0.04
C LEU A 38 -16.60 -22.02 -0.89
N PHE A 39 -17.44 -22.50 -1.80
CA PHE A 39 -18.35 -21.66 -2.59
C PHE A 39 -19.32 -20.87 -1.70
N ARG A 40 -19.95 -21.54 -0.72
CA ARG A 40 -20.87 -20.88 0.22
C ARG A 40 -20.15 -19.84 1.08
N LYS A 41 -18.94 -20.17 1.56
CA LYS A 41 -18.10 -19.24 2.31
C LYS A 41 -17.72 -18.02 1.47
N ALA A 42 -17.33 -18.22 0.21
CA ALA A 42 -17.05 -17.15 -0.72
C ALA A 42 -18.25 -16.22 -0.88
N TYR A 43 -19.44 -16.78 -1.10
CA TYR A 43 -20.68 -16.04 -1.25
C TYR A 43 -21.01 -15.18 -0.02
N SER A 44 -20.84 -15.72 1.20
CA SER A 44 -21.13 -14.99 2.43
C SER A 44 -20.24 -13.77 2.69
N VAL A 45 -19.05 -13.73 2.08
CA VAL A 45 -18.07 -12.64 2.29
C VAL A 45 -17.90 -11.74 1.06
N GLU A 46 -18.67 -11.94 -0.02
CA GLU A 46 -18.55 -11.16 -1.27
C GLU A 46 -18.64 -9.65 -1.08
N THR A 47 -19.47 -9.19 -0.14
CA THR A 47 -19.73 -7.78 0.11
C THR A 47 -18.75 -7.20 1.12
N SER A 48 -18.45 -7.94 2.19
CA SER A 48 -17.61 -7.47 3.30
C SER A 48 -16.12 -7.63 3.04
N ASN A 49 -15.70 -8.68 2.32
CA ASN A 49 -14.31 -8.94 1.97
C ASN A 49 -14.21 -9.57 0.56
N PRO A 50 -14.24 -8.75 -0.51
CA PRO A 50 -14.20 -9.23 -1.89
C PRO A 50 -12.92 -10.01 -2.23
N GLU A 51 -11.78 -9.66 -1.66
CA GLU A 51 -10.49 -10.35 -1.88
C GLU A 51 -10.53 -11.77 -1.30
N ALA A 52 -11.03 -11.93 -0.08
CA ALA A 52 -11.25 -13.23 0.53
C ALA A 52 -12.28 -14.05 -0.28
N ALA A 53 -13.35 -13.42 -0.77
CA ALA A 53 -14.34 -14.08 -1.62
C ALA A 53 -13.72 -14.62 -2.91
N ILE A 54 -12.90 -13.82 -3.60
CA ILE A 54 -12.16 -14.24 -4.80
C ILE A 54 -11.28 -15.46 -4.48
N SER A 55 -10.53 -15.42 -3.38
CA SER A 55 -9.68 -16.54 -2.95
C SER A 55 -10.49 -17.81 -2.70
N TYR A 56 -11.60 -17.72 -1.95
CA TYR A 56 -12.47 -18.87 -1.69
C TYR A 56 -13.15 -19.41 -2.94
N TYR A 57 -13.59 -18.57 -3.88
CA TYR A 57 -14.13 -19.06 -5.15
C TYR A 57 -13.07 -19.80 -5.97
N ARG A 58 -11.84 -19.30 -6.04
CA ARG A 58 -10.74 -19.98 -6.75
C ARG A 58 -10.40 -21.31 -6.10
N GLN A 59 -10.33 -21.37 -4.78
CA GLN A 59 -10.14 -22.61 -4.02
C GLN A 59 -11.30 -23.59 -4.24
N ALA A 60 -12.54 -23.11 -4.29
CA ALA A 60 -13.71 -23.95 -4.59
C ALA A 60 -13.61 -24.56 -5.98
N ILE A 61 -13.24 -23.77 -6.99
CA ILE A 61 -13.03 -24.25 -8.36
C ILE A 61 -11.93 -25.32 -8.41
N SER A 62 -10.81 -25.13 -7.72
CA SER A 62 -9.71 -26.11 -7.68
C SER A 62 -10.04 -27.36 -6.88
N ALA A 63 -10.85 -27.24 -5.82
CA ALA A 63 -11.29 -28.36 -4.99
C ALA A 63 -12.37 -29.24 -5.67
N GLY A 64 -12.84 -28.84 -6.86
CA GLY A 64 -13.89 -29.54 -7.59
C GLY A 64 -15.28 -29.01 -7.22
N LEU A 65 -15.97 -28.47 -8.22
CA LEU A 65 -17.37 -28.05 -8.13
C LEU A 65 -18.20 -28.76 -9.20
N PRO A 66 -19.49 -29.07 -8.92
CA PRO A 66 -20.45 -29.44 -9.94
C PRO A 66 -20.47 -28.42 -11.09
N ALA A 67 -20.68 -28.86 -12.33
CA ALA A 67 -20.51 -28.03 -13.53
C ALA A 67 -21.23 -26.67 -13.47
N ASN A 68 -22.47 -26.65 -12.96
CA ASN A 68 -23.27 -25.42 -12.82
C ASN A 68 -22.66 -24.47 -11.77
N LEU A 69 -22.25 -24.99 -10.61
CA LEU A 69 -21.61 -24.20 -9.56
C LEU A 69 -20.22 -23.73 -9.98
N ARG A 70 -19.46 -24.55 -10.73
CA ARG A 70 -18.18 -24.16 -11.29
C ARG A 70 -18.36 -22.98 -12.25
N ARG A 71 -19.33 -23.05 -13.17
CA ARG A 71 -19.63 -21.95 -14.11
C ARG A 71 -20.04 -20.69 -13.34
N ALA A 72 -20.89 -20.81 -12.32
CA ALA A 72 -21.26 -19.68 -11.47
C ALA A 72 -20.05 -19.08 -10.74
N ALA A 73 -19.18 -19.90 -10.13
CA ALA A 73 -17.99 -19.45 -9.41
C ALA A 73 -17.03 -18.70 -10.33
N VAL A 74 -16.83 -19.21 -11.54
CA VAL A 74 -16.00 -18.58 -12.58
C VAL A 74 -16.53 -17.17 -12.89
N TRP A 75 -17.82 -17.04 -13.20
CA TRP A 75 -18.41 -15.73 -13.46
C TRP A 75 -18.37 -14.80 -12.24
N LYS A 76 -18.55 -15.33 -11.03
CA LYS A 76 -18.43 -14.55 -9.79
C LYS A 76 -17.04 -13.96 -9.62
N VAL A 77 -15.98 -14.75 -9.84
CA VAL A 77 -14.59 -14.26 -9.79
C VAL A 77 -14.38 -13.14 -10.82
N TYR A 78 -14.86 -13.32 -12.05
CA TYR A 78 -14.77 -12.30 -13.09
C TYR A 78 -15.43 -10.97 -12.67
N PHE A 79 -16.67 -11.00 -12.18
CA PHE A 79 -17.39 -9.80 -11.78
C PHE A 79 -16.81 -9.16 -10.51
N LEU A 80 -16.28 -9.96 -9.58
CA LEU A 80 -15.57 -9.44 -8.42
C LEU A 80 -14.29 -8.70 -8.83
N TYR A 81 -13.53 -9.23 -9.80
CA TYR A 81 -12.38 -8.49 -10.33
C TYR A 81 -12.80 -7.16 -10.97
N LYS A 82 -13.83 -7.19 -11.82
CA LYS A 82 -14.36 -6.00 -12.50
C LYS A 82 -14.84 -4.93 -11.52
N ARG A 83 -15.66 -5.31 -10.53
CA ARG A 83 -16.28 -4.38 -9.55
C ARG A 83 -15.26 -3.72 -8.63
N ASN A 84 -14.17 -4.42 -8.30
CA ASN A 84 -13.16 -3.96 -7.36
C ASN A 84 -11.90 -3.40 -8.06
N HIS A 85 -12.02 -3.03 -9.33
CA HIS A 85 -10.97 -2.35 -10.11
C HIS A 85 -9.70 -3.18 -10.38
N TYR A 86 -9.76 -4.50 -10.27
CA TYR A 86 -8.69 -5.42 -10.69
C TYR A 86 -8.78 -5.63 -12.21
N TYR A 87 -8.63 -4.57 -13.00
CA TYR A 87 -8.95 -4.63 -14.44
C TYR A 87 -8.04 -5.55 -15.25
N ILE A 88 -6.75 -5.66 -14.88
CA ILE A 88 -5.83 -6.59 -15.55
C ILE A 88 -6.27 -8.03 -15.29
N GLN A 89 -6.64 -8.36 -14.05
CA GLN A 89 -7.17 -9.67 -13.66
C GLN A 89 -8.48 -9.94 -14.36
N ALA A 90 -9.42 -8.98 -14.35
CA ALA A 90 -10.72 -9.11 -15.00
C ALA A 90 -10.57 -9.38 -16.51
N TYR A 91 -9.65 -8.66 -17.17
CA TYR A 91 -9.39 -8.80 -18.61
C TYR A 91 -8.79 -10.18 -18.93
N ARG A 92 -7.70 -10.56 -18.25
CA ARG A 92 -7.03 -11.86 -18.44
C ARG A 92 -7.97 -13.03 -18.12
N TYR A 93 -8.68 -12.94 -17.01
CA TYR A 93 -9.61 -13.97 -16.57
C TYR A 93 -10.80 -14.07 -17.50
N GLY A 94 -11.37 -12.94 -17.94
CA GLY A 94 -12.44 -12.87 -18.93
C GLY A 94 -12.08 -13.57 -20.24
N ASN A 95 -10.87 -13.32 -20.77
CA ASN A 95 -10.38 -14.01 -21.97
C ASN A 95 -10.31 -15.54 -21.78
N SER A 96 -9.90 -16.01 -20.59
CA SER A 96 -9.81 -17.45 -20.30
C SER A 96 -11.17 -18.16 -20.20
N ILE A 97 -12.24 -17.42 -19.92
CA ILE A 97 -13.59 -17.98 -19.71
C ILE A 97 -14.53 -17.73 -20.90
N GLY A 98 -14.02 -17.12 -21.97
CA GLY A 98 -14.81 -16.80 -23.17
C GLY A 98 -15.78 -15.63 -22.97
N ALA A 99 -15.46 -14.67 -22.08
CA ALA A 99 -16.21 -13.42 -21.99
C ALA A 99 -16.11 -12.67 -23.32
N GLY A 100 -17.27 -12.37 -23.94
CA GLY A 100 -17.33 -11.81 -25.29
C GLY A 100 -16.62 -10.46 -25.45
N GLY A 101 -16.33 -10.08 -26.70
CA GLY A 101 -15.56 -8.87 -27.02
C GLY A 101 -16.09 -7.59 -26.37
N ALA A 102 -17.41 -7.42 -26.30
CA ALA A 102 -18.05 -6.27 -25.65
C ALA A 102 -17.66 -6.13 -24.16
N GLN A 103 -17.58 -7.24 -23.43
CA GLN A 103 -17.18 -7.25 -22.01
C GLN A 103 -15.70 -6.90 -21.83
N GLN A 104 -14.84 -7.35 -22.74
CA GLN A 104 -13.41 -7.00 -22.73
C GLN A 104 -13.17 -5.53 -23.06
N SER A 105 -13.88 -5.01 -24.07
CA SER A 105 -13.85 -3.59 -24.41
C SER A 105 -14.30 -2.74 -23.24
N GLU A 106 -15.36 -3.13 -22.52
CA GLU A 106 -15.84 -2.41 -21.34
C GLU A 106 -14.79 -2.37 -20.21
N ILE A 107 -14.14 -3.50 -19.89
CA ILE A 107 -13.06 -3.53 -18.89
C ILE A 107 -11.93 -2.57 -19.27
N MET A 108 -11.49 -2.63 -20.53
CA MET A 108 -10.44 -1.74 -21.01
C MET A 108 -10.88 -0.28 -20.87
N GLN A 109 -12.06 0.09 -21.36
CA GLN A 109 -12.56 1.48 -21.27
C GLN A 109 -12.64 1.98 -19.82
N ASN A 110 -13.13 1.14 -18.89
CA ASN A 110 -13.18 1.48 -17.47
C ASN A 110 -11.76 1.69 -16.88
N ALA A 111 -10.78 0.91 -17.34
CA ALA A 111 -9.38 1.08 -16.96
C ALA A 111 -8.79 2.38 -17.52
N LEU A 112 -9.01 2.67 -18.82
CA LEU A 112 -8.54 3.92 -19.45
C LEU A 112 -9.09 5.14 -18.73
N HIS A 113 -10.39 5.13 -18.42
CA HIS A 113 -11.06 6.22 -17.72
C HIS A 113 -10.53 6.42 -16.30
N ARG A 114 -10.43 5.34 -15.51
CA ARG A 114 -10.02 5.41 -14.10
C ARG A 114 -8.55 5.77 -13.93
N TRP A 115 -7.68 5.17 -14.75
CA TRP A 115 -6.23 5.29 -14.62
C TRP A 115 -5.62 6.38 -15.49
N GLY A 116 -6.38 6.96 -16.41
CA GLY A 116 -5.87 8.01 -17.31
C GLY A 116 -4.85 7.52 -18.31
N ILE A 117 -4.90 6.24 -18.67
CA ILE A 117 -3.91 5.61 -19.55
C ILE A 117 -4.49 5.41 -20.95
N THR A 118 -3.61 5.12 -21.92
CA THR A 118 -4.03 4.77 -23.29
C THR A 118 -4.28 3.27 -23.42
N SER A 119 -4.98 2.85 -24.47
CA SER A 119 -5.14 1.42 -24.81
C SER A 119 -3.79 0.72 -24.98
N SER A 120 -2.78 1.43 -25.52
CA SER A 120 -1.41 0.92 -25.66
C SER A 120 -0.77 0.64 -24.30
N ASP A 121 -0.89 1.59 -23.36
CA ASP A 121 -0.40 1.43 -21.98
C ASP A 121 -1.09 0.26 -21.27
N PHE A 122 -2.42 0.14 -21.42
CA PHE A 122 -3.19 -0.96 -20.83
C PHE A 122 -2.72 -2.32 -21.36
N ASN A 123 -2.56 -2.44 -22.68
CA ASN A 123 -2.08 -3.67 -23.31
C ASN A 123 -0.67 -4.03 -22.85
N LYS A 124 0.24 -3.05 -22.72
CA LYS A 124 1.57 -3.26 -22.15
C LYS A 124 1.48 -3.78 -20.71
N LEU A 125 0.63 -3.18 -19.88
CA LEU A 125 0.45 -3.63 -18.50
C LEU A 125 -0.08 -5.07 -18.43
N VAL A 126 -1.08 -5.42 -19.26
CA VAL A 126 -1.62 -6.79 -19.33
C VAL A 126 -0.57 -7.80 -19.77
N GLN A 127 0.23 -7.46 -20.78
CA GLN A 127 1.32 -8.31 -21.27
C GLN A 127 2.44 -8.45 -20.24
N GLY A 128 2.87 -7.33 -19.65
CA GLY A 128 3.91 -7.28 -18.62
C GLY A 128 3.53 -7.96 -17.31
N TRP A 129 2.23 -8.02 -16.98
CA TRP A 129 1.77 -8.72 -15.79
C TRP A 129 2.15 -10.19 -15.78
N ALA A 130 2.21 -10.83 -16.95
CA ALA A 130 2.59 -12.23 -17.07
C ALA A 130 4.11 -12.48 -16.97
N SER A 131 4.95 -11.46 -17.16
CA SER A 131 6.41 -11.60 -17.18
C SER A 131 7.08 -11.38 -15.81
N GLY A 132 6.34 -10.90 -14.81
CA GLY A 132 6.77 -10.82 -13.40
C GLY A 132 7.86 -9.76 -13.14
N ASN A 133 9.12 -10.08 -13.41
CA ASN A 133 10.28 -9.34 -12.88
C ASN A 133 10.43 -7.91 -13.43
N GLY A 134 9.96 -7.63 -14.64
CA GLY A 134 10.00 -6.30 -15.28
C GLY A 134 8.70 -5.50 -15.15
N PHE A 135 7.68 -6.04 -14.49
CA PHE A 135 6.37 -5.40 -14.45
C PHE A 135 6.38 -4.08 -13.66
N ALA A 136 7.06 -4.04 -12.51
CA ALA A 136 7.12 -2.83 -11.69
C ALA A 136 7.79 -1.68 -12.44
N ASP A 137 8.86 -1.96 -13.18
CA ASP A 137 9.59 -0.93 -13.94
C ASP A 137 8.74 -0.38 -15.09
N LEU A 138 8.02 -1.27 -15.80
CA LEU A 138 7.03 -0.88 -16.80
C LEU A 138 5.90 -0.03 -16.20
N ALA A 139 5.34 -0.46 -15.08
CA ALA A 139 4.28 0.26 -14.38
C ALA A 139 4.77 1.65 -13.97
N ASN A 140 5.98 1.76 -13.42
CA ASN A 140 6.60 3.03 -13.04
C ASN A 140 6.82 3.96 -14.22
N GLN A 141 7.23 3.42 -15.38
CA GLN A 141 7.35 4.21 -16.61
C GLN A 141 6.00 4.78 -17.06
N ILE A 142 4.94 3.98 -17.01
CA ILE A 142 3.58 4.42 -17.38
C ILE A 142 3.07 5.45 -16.37
N ILE A 143 3.25 5.21 -15.06
CA ILE A 143 2.84 6.11 -13.98
C ILE A 143 3.55 7.47 -14.12
N ALA A 144 4.86 7.48 -14.34
CA ALA A 144 5.64 8.71 -14.48
C ALA A 144 5.15 9.59 -15.65
N ASN A 145 4.66 8.96 -16.73
CA ASN A 145 4.11 9.66 -17.88
C ASN A 145 2.66 10.15 -17.68
N ARG A 146 2.05 9.92 -16.51
CA ARG A 146 0.63 10.17 -16.22
C ARG A 146 0.45 10.88 -14.87
N SER A 147 0.54 12.21 -14.90
CA SER A 147 0.61 13.03 -13.68
C SER A 147 -0.66 13.08 -12.83
N ARG A 148 -1.86 13.02 -13.43
CA ARG A 148 -3.12 13.24 -12.68
C ARG A 148 -3.69 11.98 -12.01
N GLN A 149 -3.53 10.81 -12.62
CA GLN A 149 -4.13 9.55 -12.16
C GLN A 149 -3.09 8.48 -11.77
N GLY A 150 -1.79 8.81 -11.84
CA GLY A 150 -0.70 7.91 -11.49
C GLY A 150 -0.81 7.31 -10.08
N ALA A 151 -1.31 8.08 -9.11
CA ALA A 151 -1.53 7.60 -7.74
C ALA A 151 -2.62 6.51 -7.66
N VAL A 152 -3.73 6.71 -8.37
CA VAL A 152 -4.84 5.74 -8.43
C VAL A 152 -4.38 4.47 -9.14
N LEU A 153 -3.70 4.62 -10.28
CA LEU A 153 -3.10 3.50 -11.01
C LEU A 153 -2.15 2.70 -10.12
N ALA A 154 -1.18 3.36 -9.48
CA ALA A 154 -0.23 2.69 -8.60
C ALA A 154 -0.95 1.93 -7.47
N ALA A 155 -1.90 2.56 -6.78
CA ALA A 155 -2.64 1.94 -5.70
C ALA A 155 -3.42 0.68 -6.14
N ASP A 156 -4.09 0.73 -7.29
CA ASP A 156 -4.82 -0.42 -7.81
C ASP A 156 -3.89 -1.55 -8.27
N LEU A 157 -2.76 -1.24 -8.95
CA LEU A 157 -1.78 -2.25 -9.35
C LEU A 157 -1.11 -2.92 -8.15
N ARG A 158 -0.79 -2.15 -7.09
CA ARG A 158 -0.22 -2.70 -5.85
C ARG A 158 -1.18 -3.67 -5.16
N ARG A 159 -2.42 -3.23 -4.93
CA ARG A 159 -3.47 -4.07 -4.32
C ARG A 159 -3.67 -5.36 -5.12
N ALA A 160 -3.68 -5.26 -6.44
CA ALA A 160 -3.81 -6.39 -7.34
C ALA A 160 -2.64 -7.39 -7.24
N LEU A 161 -1.39 -6.89 -7.10
CA LEU A 161 -0.21 -7.73 -6.87
C LEU A 161 -0.21 -8.38 -5.48
N GLU A 162 -0.62 -7.64 -4.44
CA GLU A 162 -0.72 -8.15 -3.06
C GLU A 162 -1.72 -9.31 -2.95
N MET A 163 -2.89 -9.16 -3.57
CA MET A 163 -3.90 -10.22 -3.65
C MET A 163 -3.37 -11.49 -4.35
N GLU A 164 -2.41 -11.34 -5.27
CA GLU A 164 -1.74 -12.46 -5.95
C GLU A 164 -0.51 -13.00 -5.18
N GLY A 165 -0.23 -12.47 -3.97
CA GLY A 165 0.91 -12.86 -3.15
C GLY A 165 2.24 -12.22 -3.56
N ASN A 166 2.22 -11.24 -4.47
CA ASN A 166 3.41 -10.57 -5.03
C ASN A 166 3.72 -9.25 -4.32
N ALA A 167 3.68 -9.24 -2.98
CA ALA A 167 3.90 -8.01 -2.18
C ALA A 167 5.25 -7.33 -2.45
N ALA A 168 6.31 -8.12 -2.71
CA ALA A 168 7.62 -7.59 -3.06
C ALA A 168 7.66 -6.86 -4.43
N LEU A 169 6.79 -7.25 -5.36
CA LEU A 169 6.66 -6.56 -6.64
C LEU A 169 5.74 -5.35 -6.51
N ALA A 170 4.68 -5.45 -5.69
CA ALA A 170 3.79 -4.34 -5.36
C ALA A 170 4.58 -3.18 -4.75
N SER A 171 5.47 -3.48 -3.81
CA SER A 171 6.30 -2.49 -3.14
C SER A 171 7.30 -1.77 -4.05
N ARG A 172 7.59 -2.33 -5.24
CA ARG A 172 8.43 -1.70 -6.28
C ARG A 172 7.67 -0.76 -7.23
N ILE A 173 6.34 -0.78 -7.22
CA ILE A 173 5.53 0.19 -7.98
C ILE A 173 5.50 1.49 -7.20
N VAL A 174 5.82 2.62 -7.82
CA VAL A 174 5.95 3.92 -7.15
C VAL A 174 5.34 5.07 -7.96
N VAL A 175 4.72 6.00 -7.23
CA VAL A 175 4.20 7.26 -7.78
C VAL A 175 5.32 8.30 -7.71
N ARG A 176 6.10 8.40 -8.79
CA ARG A 176 7.11 9.44 -8.91
C ARG A 176 6.41 10.78 -9.08
N ASN A 177 6.83 11.79 -8.32
CA ASN A 177 6.50 13.17 -8.67
C ASN A 177 7.58 13.65 -9.65
N PRO A 178 7.27 13.84 -10.95
CA PRO A 178 8.27 14.17 -11.97
C PRO A 178 9.01 15.49 -11.70
N ASN A 179 8.52 16.31 -10.77
CA ASN A 179 9.14 17.58 -10.37
C ASN A 179 9.83 17.52 -8.98
N SER A 180 9.91 16.35 -8.35
CA SER A 180 10.65 16.21 -7.08
C SER A 180 12.15 16.33 -7.35
N LYS A 181 12.74 17.45 -6.90
CA LYS A 181 14.20 17.66 -6.95
C LYS A 181 14.97 16.88 -5.88
N SER A 182 14.28 16.31 -4.88
CA SER A 182 14.88 15.66 -3.70
C SER A 182 15.15 14.15 -3.87
N GLY A 183 15.32 13.69 -5.11
CA GLY A 183 15.74 12.32 -5.40
C GLY A 183 14.58 11.32 -5.38
N ASN A 184 14.33 10.69 -6.53
CA ASN A 184 13.45 9.53 -6.64
C ASN A 184 14.23 8.29 -6.17
N ASP A 185 14.40 8.13 -4.85
CA ASP A 185 15.06 6.96 -4.28
C ASP A 185 14.01 5.84 -4.05
N PRO A 186 14.06 4.73 -4.81
CA PRO A 186 13.01 3.71 -4.77
C PRO A 186 12.92 3.00 -3.43
N ASP A 187 14.02 2.88 -2.68
CA ASP A 187 14.00 2.26 -1.35
C ASP A 187 13.31 3.19 -0.34
N ILE A 188 13.55 4.51 -0.41
CA ILE A 188 12.86 5.49 0.44
C ILE A 188 11.35 5.48 0.16
N GLU A 189 10.96 5.45 -1.11
CA GLU A 189 9.54 5.41 -1.49
C GLU A 189 8.87 4.09 -1.10
N GLN A 190 9.60 2.97 -1.19
CA GLN A 190 9.15 1.67 -0.70
C GLN A 190 8.95 1.69 0.83
N ALA A 191 9.84 2.35 1.57
CA ALA A 191 9.68 2.51 3.01
C ALA A 191 8.45 3.37 3.37
N GLU A 192 8.18 4.45 2.62
CA GLU A 192 6.97 5.25 2.80
C GLU A 192 5.70 4.42 2.55
N TYR A 193 5.73 3.53 1.56
CA TYR A 193 4.64 2.60 1.30
C TYR A 193 4.38 1.67 2.49
N PHE A 194 5.41 0.99 3.00
CA PHE A 194 5.27 0.13 4.18
C PHE A 194 4.81 0.91 5.41
N TYR A 195 5.33 2.12 5.62
CA TYR A 195 4.88 3.00 6.70
C TYR A 195 3.38 3.36 6.60
N ALA A 196 2.89 3.63 5.39
CA ALA A 196 1.48 3.94 5.15
C ALA A 196 0.56 2.74 5.40
N GLN A 197 1.02 1.52 5.10
CA GLN A 197 0.30 0.28 5.42
C GLN A 197 0.36 -0.11 6.90
N GLY A 198 1.19 0.58 7.69
CA GLY A 198 1.42 0.24 9.10
C GLY A 198 2.47 -0.85 9.32
N ASP A 199 3.13 -1.34 8.27
CA ASP A 199 4.28 -2.24 8.37
C ASP A 199 5.55 -1.45 8.74
N LEU A 200 5.62 -1.03 10.01
CA LEU A 200 6.75 -0.27 10.55
C LEU A 200 8.07 -1.06 10.47
N PRO A 201 8.12 -2.37 10.81
CA PRO A 201 9.34 -3.16 10.67
C PRO A 201 9.82 -3.32 9.22
N GLY A 202 8.89 -3.47 8.27
CA GLY A 202 9.21 -3.51 6.84
C GLY A 202 9.79 -2.20 6.35
N ALA A 203 9.16 -1.07 6.70
CA ALA A 203 9.65 0.26 6.37
C ALA A 203 11.07 0.50 6.90
N GLU A 204 11.30 0.19 8.18
CA GLU A 204 12.59 0.36 8.83
C GLU A 204 13.69 -0.47 8.17
N ARG A 205 13.40 -1.75 7.85
CA ARG A 205 14.37 -2.64 7.22
C ARG A 205 14.84 -2.11 5.87
N VAL A 206 13.94 -1.54 5.08
CA VAL A 206 14.28 -0.94 3.78
C VAL A 206 15.18 0.29 3.96
N LEU A 207 14.88 1.15 4.93
CA LEU A 207 15.68 2.35 5.21
C LEU A 207 17.11 2.00 5.68
N TRP A 208 17.26 1.02 6.57
CA TRP A 208 18.59 0.56 7.00
C TRP A 208 19.37 -0.08 5.86
N LYS A 209 18.74 -0.97 5.09
CA LYS A 209 19.34 -1.54 3.88
C LYS A 209 19.83 -0.44 2.94
N ARG A 210 19.05 0.63 2.77
CA ARG A 210 19.42 1.75 1.90
C ARG A 210 20.60 2.54 2.44
N MET A 211 20.70 2.74 3.76
CA MET A 211 21.84 3.39 4.40
C MET A 211 23.12 2.56 4.36
N ASP A 212 23.00 1.23 4.47
CA ASP A 212 24.13 0.31 4.45
C ASP A 212 24.64 0.00 3.04
N ALA A 213 23.86 0.34 2.00
CA ALA A 213 24.26 0.16 0.62
C ALA A 213 25.52 0.98 0.32
N SER A 214 26.52 0.37 -0.34
CA SER A 214 27.81 0.99 -0.67
C SER A 214 27.75 2.17 -1.65
N GLY A 215 26.55 2.54 -2.11
CA GLY A 215 26.31 3.67 -2.99
C GLY A 215 26.29 5.01 -2.25
N TYR A 216 26.64 6.08 -2.96
CA TYR A 216 26.52 7.44 -2.44
C TYR A 216 25.06 7.76 -2.06
N ILE A 217 24.89 8.38 -0.89
CA ILE A 217 23.62 8.94 -0.42
C ILE A 217 23.85 10.44 -0.25
N ASP A 218 23.19 11.24 -1.07
CA ASP A 218 23.26 12.69 -0.94
C ASP A 218 22.62 13.16 0.38
N GLY A 219 22.88 14.43 0.74
CA GLY A 219 22.35 15.00 1.98
C GLY A 219 20.82 15.01 2.03
N ALA A 220 20.14 15.28 0.92
CA ALA A 220 18.68 15.34 0.87
C ALA A 220 18.04 13.96 1.12
N ALA A 221 18.55 12.92 0.46
CA ALA A 221 18.13 11.54 0.67
C ALA A 221 18.43 11.08 2.10
N ARG A 222 19.60 11.43 2.65
CA ARG A 222 19.94 11.10 4.05
C ARG A 222 19.01 11.79 5.04
N SER A 223 18.71 13.08 4.82
CA SER A 223 17.73 13.83 5.62
C SER A 223 16.35 13.17 5.58
N ARG A 224 15.89 12.75 4.40
CA ARG A 224 14.61 12.06 4.21
C ARG A 224 14.55 10.70 4.91
N ILE A 225 15.61 9.90 4.81
CA ILE A 225 15.71 8.61 5.53
C ILE A 225 15.57 8.82 7.04
N LEU A 226 16.34 9.77 7.59
CA LEU A 226 16.32 10.08 9.03
C LEU A 226 14.95 10.60 9.46
N TYR A 227 14.31 11.45 8.66
CA TYR A 227 12.94 11.88 8.90
C TYR A 227 11.95 10.70 8.96
N LEU A 228 12.03 9.76 8.02
CA LEU A 228 11.15 8.58 8.02
C LEU A 228 11.41 7.65 9.22
N LEU A 229 12.67 7.44 9.59
CA LEU A 229 13.03 6.71 10.82
C LEU A 229 12.44 7.40 12.06
N GLY A 230 12.49 8.73 12.12
CA GLY A 230 11.85 9.50 13.19
C GLY A 230 10.33 9.26 13.25
N LYS A 231 9.64 9.28 12.10
CA LYS A 231 8.20 8.98 12.03
C LYS A 231 7.86 7.56 12.47
N ILE A 232 8.70 6.59 12.13
CA ILE A 232 8.55 5.20 12.53
C ILE A 232 8.66 5.09 14.05
N ARG A 233 9.70 5.69 14.65
CA ARG A 233 9.92 5.68 16.10
C ARG A 233 8.79 6.35 16.86
N LEU A 234 8.28 7.48 16.36
CA LEU A 234 7.15 8.16 16.98
C LEU A 234 5.90 7.27 17.01
N LYS A 235 5.58 6.58 15.90
CA LYS A 235 4.48 5.59 15.86
C LYS A 235 4.69 4.40 16.79
N GLN A 236 5.93 4.04 17.08
CA GLN A 236 6.28 2.98 18.04
C GLN A 236 6.26 3.45 19.50
N GLY A 237 5.93 4.72 19.78
CA GLY A 237 6.01 5.31 21.12
C GLY A 237 7.43 5.59 21.61
N LYS A 238 8.43 5.49 20.73
CA LYS A 238 9.85 5.73 21.03
C LYS A 238 10.22 7.18 20.73
N GLU A 239 9.63 8.10 21.49
CA GLU A 239 9.69 9.53 21.22
C GLU A 239 11.11 10.10 21.25
N GLU A 240 11.93 9.74 22.24
CA GLU A 240 13.32 10.18 22.35
C GLU A 240 14.17 9.79 21.13
N GLU A 241 13.98 8.57 20.62
CA GLU A 241 14.64 8.12 19.39
C GLU A 241 14.13 8.91 18.17
N ALA A 242 12.83 9.21 18.11
CA ALA A 242 12.25 10.00 17.04
C ALA A 242 12.87 11.41 16.96
N ILE A 243 12.97 12.09 18.11
CA ILE A 243 13.59 13.42 18.23
C ILE A 243 15.06 13.37 17.78
N ARG A 244 15.82 12.35 18.21
CA ARG A 244 17.21 12.17 17.77
C ARG A 244 17.32 12.04 16.25
N TYR A 245 16.47 11.23 15.62
CA TYR A 245 16.48 11.08 14.17
C TYR A 245 16.11 12.37 13.44
N TYR A 246 15.11 13.11 13.92
CA TYR A 246 14.77 14.41 13.33
C TYR A 246 15.93 15.42 13.43
N ARG A 247 16.60 15.49 14.59
CA ARG A 247 17.78 16.36 14.78
C ARG A 247 18.93 15.97 13.85
N LEU A 248 19.22 14.67 13.72
CA LEU A 248 20.21 14.18 12.77
C LEU A 248 19.81 14.53 11.33
N GLY A 249 18.53 14.38 10.98
CA GLY A 249 18.01 14.72 9.66
C GLY A 249 18.14 16.20 9.32
N ALA A 250 18.01 17.08 10.31
CA ALA A 250 18.20 18.52 10.16
C ALA A 250 19.62 18.91 9.73
N GLY A 251 20.64 18.23 10.27
CA GLY A 251 22.03 18.45 9.86
C GLY A 251 22.33 18.12 8.38
N TYR A 252 21.46 17.36 7.71
CA TYR A 252 21.60 17.03 6.28
C TYR A 252 20.62 17.78 5.37
N ALA A 253 19.70 18.58 5.92
CA ALA A 253 18.65 19.24 5.16
C ALA A 253 19.21 20.43 4.34
N SER A 254 19.35 20.22 3.04
CA SER A 254 19.92 21.23 2.13
C SER A 254 18.90 21.89 1.21
N ASP A 255 17.75 21.25 0.97
CA ASP A 255 16.74 21.67 -0.01
C ASP A 255 15.40 22.05 0.63
N ALA A 256 14.48 22.59 -0.17
CA ALA A 256 13.18 23.03 0.32
C ALA A 256 12.32 21.88 0.86
N GLU A 257 12.44 20.67 0.31
CA GLU A 257 11.61 19.54 0.71
C GLU A 257 12.06 18.94 2.05
N SER A 258 13.38 18.76 2.24
CA SER A 258 13.95 18.35 3.54
C SER A 258 13.60 19.33 4.65
N ARG A 259 13.69 20.64 4.39
CA ARG A 259 13.23 21.67 5.34
C ARG A 259 11.75 21.56 5.65
N ARG A 260 10.91 21.35 4.62
CA ARG A 260 9.46 21.15 4.81
C ARG A 260 9.15 19.92 5.66
N MET A 261 9.81 18.79 5.41
CA MET A 261 9.62 17.57 6.20
C MET A 261 9.97 17.79 7.67
N LEU A 262 11.05 18.51 7.96
CA LEU A 262 11.46 18.82 9.32
C LEU A 262 10.55 19.86 9.99
N ALA A 263 10.03 20.82 9.25
CA ALA A 263 8.99 21.72 9.75
C ALA A 263 7.72 20.93 10.14
N LEU A 264 7.33 19.92 9.36
CA LEU A 264 6.21 19.03 9.71
C LEU A 264 6.52 18.18 10.96
N ALA A 265 7.74 17.65 11.08
CA ALA A 265 8.17 16.92 12.27
C ALA A 265 8.14 17.82 13.52
N SER A 266 8.68 19.02 13.41
CA SER A 266 8.67 20.04 14.46
C SER A 266 7.23 20.38 14.86
N TYR A 267 6.33 20.63 13.90
CA TYR A 267 4.93 20.94 14.20
C TYR A 267 4.24 19.80 14.94
N GLN A 268 4.50 18.55 14.56
CA GLN A 268 3.99 17.38 15.27
C GLN A 268 4.49 17.34 16.72
N LEU A 269 5.80 17.50 16.94
CA LEU A 269 6.38 17.54 18.29
C LEU A 269 5.79 18.66 19.14
N TYR A 270 5.57 19.84 18.55
CA TYR A 270 4.95 20.96 19.25
C TYR A 270 3.53 20.63 19.70
N ARG A 271 2.73 20.00 18.84
CA ARG A 271 1.38 19.54 19.19
C ARG A 271 1.37 18.46 20.28
N ASP A 272 2.41 17.64 20.32
CA ASP A 272 2.60 16.60 21.34
C ASP A 272 3.17 17.18 22.66
N GLY A 273 3.28 18.51 22.77
CA GLY A 273 3.73 19.22 23.97
C GLY A 273 5.26 19.31 24.12
N LYS A 274 6.03 18.87 23.12
CA LYS A 274 7.49 18.85 23.11
C LYS A 274 8.06 20.14 22.54
N LYS A 275 7.69 21.26 23.16
CA LYS A 275 7.98 22.61 22.66
C LYS A 275 9.47 22.90 22.46
N ASP A 276 10.32 22.44 23.38
CA ASP A 276 11.76 22.69 23.32
C ASP A 276 12.39 21.93 22.15
N ALA A 277 12.04 20.64 21.99
CA ALA A 277 12.48 19.84 20.85
C ALA A 277 11.95 20.37 19.51
N ALA A 278 10.71 20.87 19.48
CA ALA A 278 10.15 21.49 18.30
C ALA A 278 10.93 22.76 17.91
N TYR A 279 11.23 23.63 18.89
CA TYR A 279 11.99 24.85 18.69
C TYR A 279 13.40 24.56 18.16
N GLU A 280 14.14 23.65 18.79
CA GLU A 280 15.49 23.28 18.36
C GLU A 280 15.55 22.78 16.91
N LEU A 281 14.50 22.12 16.41
CA LEU A 281 14.45 21.68 15.02
C LEU A 281 14.29 22.83 14.03
N ILE A 282 13.54 23.88 14.39
CA ILE A 282 13.27 24.99 13.48
C ILE A 282 14.27 26.13 13.58
N ASP A 283 14.95 26.28 14.72
CA ASP A 283 15.96 27.31 14.96
C ASP A 283 17.14 27.21 13.98
N GLN A 284 17.36 26.01 13.41
CA GLN A 284 18.39 25.75 12.40
C GLN A 284 18.01 26.23 10.99
N PHE A 285 16.75 26.64 10.78
CA PHE A 285 16.24 27.02 9.47
C PHE A 285 15.91 28.51 9.41
N PRO A 286 16.16 29.16 8.25
CA PRO A 286 15.68 30.51 8.05
C PRO A 286 14.16 30.50 8.13
N GLU A 287 13.61 31.60 8.66
CA GLU A 287 12.17 31.76 8.73
C GLU A 287 11.56 31.68 7.31
N PRO A 288 10.50 30.89 7.11
CA PRO A 288 9.88 30.73 5.80
C PRO A 288 9.07 31.96 5.38
N ASP A 289 8.98 32.15 4.06
CA ASP A 289 8.18 33.24 3.47
C ASP A 289 6.67 32.98 3.53
N GLU A 290 6.27 31.71 3.62
CA GLU A 290 4.86 31.31 3.66
C GLU A 290 4.21 31.67 5.00
N ASP A 291 3.19 32.53 4.98
CA ASP A 291 2.55 33.13 6.17
C ASP A 291 2.18 32.14 7.27
N ARG A 292 1.67 30.95 6.90
CA ARG A 292 1.28 29.92 7.89
C ARG A 292 2.49 29.28 8.58
N MET A 293 3.53 28.97 7.82
CA MET A 293 4.76 28.45 8.42
C MET A 293 5.49 29.54 9.19
N ARG A 294 5.42 30.80 8.75
CA ARG A 294 5.92 31.94 9.50
C ARG A 294 5.25 32.07 10.86
N LEU A 295 3.92 32.02 10.90
CA LEU A 295 3.15 32.04 12.14
C LEU A 295 3.59 30.90 13.07
N TYR A 296 3.78 29.69 12.52
CA TYR A 296 4.28 28.55 13.29
C TYR A 296 5.64 28.85 13.95
N PHE A 297 6.62 29.34 13.18
CA PHE A 297 7.96 29.66 13.68
C PHE A 297 7.89 30.68 14.82
N LEU A 298 7.11 31.74 14.64
CA LEU A 298 6.95 32.77 15.66
C LEU A 298 6.30 32.24 16.94
N VAL A 299 5.23 31.45 16.82
CA VAL A 299 4.53 30.85 17.97
C VAL A 299 5.46 29.94 18.77
N VAL A 300 6.21 29.07 18.09
CA VAL A 300 7.11 28.14 18.78
C VAL A 300 8.27 28.87 19.45
N ALA A 301 8.87 29.86 18.80
CA ALA A 301 9.93 30.67 19.39
C ALA A 301 9.46 31.38 20.67
N VAL A 302 8.25 31.95 20.66
CA VAL A 302 7.70 32.58 21.86
C VAL A 302 7.39 31.56 22.96
N ASP A 303 6.78 30.41 22.64
CA ASP A 303 6.36 29.44 23.65
C ASP A 303 7.53 28.68 24.31
N ALA A 304 8.55 28.37 23.52
CA ALA A 304 9.68 27.55 23.95
C ALA A 304 10.78 28.39 24.58
N SER A 305 11.22 29.48 23.93
CA SER A 305 12.39 30.26 24.36
C SER A 305 12.05 31.65 24.90
N GLY A 306 10.79 32.10 24.79
CA GLY A 306 10.42 33.45 25.21
C GLY A 306 11.01 34.54 24.31
N ASP A 307 11.24 34.25 23.03
CA ASP A 307 11.86 35.19 22.09
C ASP A 307 11.06 36.50 21.98
N ALA A 308 11.66 37.59 22.50
CA ALA A 308 11.05 38.91 22.52
C ALA A 308 10.89 39.53 21.12
N ASN A 309 11.76 39.20 20.17
CA ASN A 309 11.64 39.65 18.78
C ASN A 309 10.51 38.91 18.07
N ALA A 310 10.39 37.60 18.27
CA ALA A 310 9.26 36.82 17.76
C ALA A 310 7.93 37.33 18.33
N LEU A 311 7.88 37.64 19.63
CA LEU A 311 6.70 38.22 20.28
C LEU A 311 6.34 39.59 19.71
N ARG A 312 7.32 40.47 19.47
CA ARG A 312 7.08 41.77 18.82
C ARG A 312 6.45 41.61 17.44
N ARG A 313 6.88 40.60 16.68
CA ARG A 313 6.35 40.31 15.34
C ARG A 313 4.96 39.71 15.39
N LEU A 314 4.68 38.81 16.35
CA LEU A 314 3.31 38.33 16.61
C LEU A 314 2.36 39.47 16.98
N LYS A 315 2.80 40.45 17.78
CA LYS A 315 2.01 41.65 18.10
C LYS A 315 1.63 42.44 16.84
N GLY A 316 2.52 42.50 15.85
CA GLY A 316 2.21 43.08 14.53
C GLY A 316 1.07 42.37 13.78
N MET A 317 0.81 41.09 14.08
CA MET A 317 -0.25 40.27 13.47
C MET A 317 -1.52 40.20 14.32
N GLU A 318 -1.54 40.83 15.51
CA GLU A 318 -2.57 40.63 16.53
C GLU A 318 -4.00 40.89 16.04
N LYS A 319 -4.21 41.99 15.31
CA LYS A 319 -5.53 42.38 14.80
C LYS A 319 -6.11 41.32 13.86
N GLU A 320 -5.29 40.81 12.96
CA GLU A 320 -5.69 39.76 12.02
C GLU A 320 -5.99 38.45 12.73
N LEU A 321 -5.14 38.05 13.67
CA LEU A 321 -5.30 36.81 14.44
C LEU A 321 -6.58 36.83 15.29
N LYS A 322 -6.85 37.95 15.99
CA LYS A 322 -8.07 38.13 16.78
C LYS A 322 -9.33 38.09 15.90
N GLU A 323 -9.27 38.69 14.72
CA GLU A 323 -10.39 38.66 13.77
C GLU A 323 -10.67 37.24 13.26
N ARG A 324 -9.63 36.47 12.89
CA ARG A 324 -9.78 35.06 12.48
C ARG A 324 -10.38 34.20 13.60
N VAL A 325 -10.00 34.44 14.86
CA VAL A 325 -10.59 33.76 16.03
C VAL A 325 -12.06 34.14 16.19
N ARG A 326 -12.40 35.43 16.11
CA ARG A 326 -13.77 35.95 16.21
C ARG A 326 -14.70 35.37 15.15
N LEU A 327 -14.21 35.21 13.92
CA LEU A 327 -14.95 34.63 12.80
C LEU A 327 -15.04 33.08 12.84
N GLY A 328 -14.44 32.42 13.85
CA GLY A 328 -14.41 30.96 13.94
C GLY A 328 -13.52 30.28 12.89
N GLN A 329 -12.66 31.05 12.21
CA GLN A 329 -11.77 30.57 11.15
C GLN A 329 -10.37 30.22 11.65
N ALA A 330 -10.09 30.44 12.93
CA ALA A 330 -8.78 30.20 13.53
C ALA A 330 -8.47 28.70 13.72
N GLY A 331 -7.30 28.29 13.22
CA GLY A 331 -6.72 26.99 13.50
C GLY A 331 -6.07 26.94 14.89
N PHE A 332 -5.32 25.85 15.11
CA PHE A 332 -4.58 25.63 16.37
C PHE A 332 -3.55 26.74 16.63
N LEU A 333 -2.77 27.12 15.62
CA LEU A 333 -1.69 28.10 15.75
C LEU A 333 -2.21 29.51 16.01
N GLU A 334 -3.28 29.93 15.33
CA GLU A 334 -3.86 31.24 15.53
C GLU A 334 -4.44 31.39 16.94
N LYS A 335 -5.11 30.35 17.45
CA LYS A 335 -5.61 30.35 18.84
C LYS A 335 -4.45 30.44 19.82
N LYS A 336 -3.38 29.67 19.59
CA LYS A 336 -2.20 29.65 20.45
C LYS A 336 -1.46 30.99 20.47
N ALA A 337 -1.34 31.63 19.31
CA ALA A 337 -0.76 32.97 19.19
C ALA A 337 -1.57 34.01 19.99
N VAL A 338 -2.91 33.99 19.89
CA VAL A 338 -3.78 34.92 20.65
C VAL A 338 -3.67 34.67 22.16
N GLU A 339 -3.59 33.41 22.60
CA GLU A 339 -3.34 33.10 24.02
C GLU A 339 -2.05 33.75 24.53
N MET A 340 -0.98 33.69 23.75
CA MET A 340 0.32 34.28 24.11
C MET A 340 0.29 35.81 24.15
N LEU A 341 -0.46 36.42 23.24
CA LEU A 341 -0.59 37.88 23.17
C LEU A 341 -1.40 38.48 24.32
N ASN A 342 -2.22 37.66 24.99
CA ASN A 342 -3.03 38.07 26.14
C ASN A 342 -2.36 37.81 27.51
N ARG A 343 -1.16 37.22 27.53
CA ARG A 343 -0.35 37.02 28.75
C ARG A 343 0.52 38.24 29.04
#